data_AF-A0AB35ZGH0-F1
#
_entry.id   AF-A0AB35ZGH0-F1
#
_cell.length_a   1.000
_cell.length_b   1.000
_cell.length_c   1.000
_cell.angle_alpha   90.00
_cell.angle_beta   90.00
_cell.angle_gamma   90.00
#
_symmetry.space_group_name_H-M   'P 1'
#
loop_
_entity.id
_entity.type
_entity.pdbx_description
1 polymer ?
#
loop_
_entity_poly.entity_id
_entity_poly.type
_entity_poly.pdbx_seq_one_letter_code
_entity_poly.pdbx_strand_id
1 'polypeptide(L)'
;MPQTALRQTARNIPFTMIFYITVSGKGFRILLRYMRPEGCNLTATELHLLAIRKAMSMYDKLLGISCDKQCQDMVRSCGLAYDPEAYFNWNA
;
A
#
# COMPACT_ATOMS: atom_id res chain seq x y z
N MET A 1 -15.56 -9.02 -1.86
CA MET A 1 -16.18 -7.86 -1.16
C MET A 1 -16.52 -6.79 -2.20
N PRO A 2 -17.62 -6.03 -2.03
CA PRO A 2 -17.89 -4.84 -2.84
C PRO A 2 -16.74 -3.82 -2.72
N GLN A 3 -16.46 -3.06 -3.78
CA GLN A 3 -15.34 -2.11 -3.82
C GLN A 3 -15.40 -1.05 -2.72
N THR A 4 -16.61 -0.59 -2.37
CA THR A 4 -16.85 0.36 -1.28
C THR A 4 -16.46 -0.21 0.09
N ALA A 5 -16.70 -1.51 0.32
CA ALA A 5 -16.30 -2.18 1.55
C ALA A 5 -14.78 -2.36 1.62
N LEU A 6 -14.14 -2.75 0.51
CA LEU A 6 -12.67 -2.84 0.42
C LEU A 6 -11.99 -1.50 0.72
N ARG A 7 -12.53 -0.42 0.14
CA ARG A 7 -12.08 0.95 0.38
C ARG A 7 -12.14 1.30 1.87
N GLN A 8 -13.28 1.08 2.53
CA GLN A 8 -13.41 1.40 3.95
C GLN A 8 -12.49 0.54 4.83
N THR A 9 -12.40 -0.76 4.55
CA THR A 9 -11.50 -1.66 5.27
C THR A 9 -10.05 -1.21 5.12
N ALA A 10 -9.61 -0.89 3.89
CA ALA A 10 -8.25 -0.42 3.63
C ALA A 10 -7.91 0.86 4.41
N ARG A 11 -8.81 1.84 4.45
CA ARG A 11 -8.59 3.09 5.21
C ARG A 11 -8.51 2.90 6.72
N ASN A 12 -9.20 1.89 7.25
CA ASN A 12 -9.18 1.57 8.68
C ASN A 12 -7.92 0.78 9.10
N ILE A 13 -7.11 0.30 8.15
CA ILE A 13 -5.83 -0.33 8.47
C ILE A 13 -4.87 0.77 8.94
N PRO A 14 -4.29 0.67 10.16
CA PRO A 14 -3.50 1.75 10.75
C PRO A 14 -2.33 2.22 9.87
N PHE A 15 -1.74 1.29 9.11
CA PHE A 15 -0.57 1.54 8.27
C PHE A 15 -0.91 2.06 6.86
N THR A 16 -2.18 2.26 6.53
CA THR A 16 -2.58 2.87 5.25
C THR A 16 -2.33 4.36 5.32
N MET A 17 -1.29 4.83 4.63
CA MET A 17 -1.00 6.27 4.53
C MET A 17 -1.79 6.92 3.41
N ILE A 18 -1.89 6.26 2.25
CA ILE A 18 -2.57 6.79 1.07
C ILE A 18 -3.47 5.71 0.48
N PHE A 19 -4.69 6.06 0.08
CA PHE A 19 -5.56 5.22 -0.74
C PHE A 19 -6.21 6.03 -1.85
N TYR A 20 -6.17 5.54 -3.09
CA TYR A 20 -6.91 6.13 -4.22
C TYR A 20 -7.23 5.10 -5.32
N ILE A 21 -8.27 5.32 -6.10
CA ILE A 21 -8.59 4.50 -7.28
C ILE A 21 -7.59 4.72 -8.42
N THR A 22 -7.35 3.71 -9.26
CA THR A 22 -6.52 3.86 -10.47
C THR A 22 -7.26 4.59 -11.58
N VAL A 23 -6.54 5.16 -12.56
CA VAL A 23 -7.12 5.87 -13.71
C VAL A 23 -8.17 5.06 -14.49
N SER A 24 -8.06 3.74 -14.50
CA SER A 24 -9.04 2.84 -15.13
C SER A 24 -10.36 2.68 -14.37
N GLY A 25 -10.44 3.15 -13.12
CA GLY A 25 -11.56 2.93 -12.20
C GLY A 25 -11.69 1.50 -11.65
N LYS A 26 -10.92 0.53 -12.18
CA LYS A 26 -11.05 -0.91 -11.87
C LYS A 26 -10.24 -1.37 -10.66
N GLY A 27 -9.27 -0.58 -10.22
CA GLY A 27 -8.38 -0.92 -9.13
C GLY A 27 -8.17 0.26 -8.18
N PHE A 28 -7.35 0.02 -7.16
CA PHE A 28 -6.92 1.03 -6.22
C PHE A 28 -5.46 0.84 -5.86
N ARG A 29 -4.88 1.84 -5.23
CA ARG A 29 -3.50 1.83 -4.76
C ARG A 29 -3.46 2.19 -3.29
N ILE A 30 -2.55 1.52 -2.60
CA ILE A 30 -2.22 1.79 -1.21
C ILE A 30 -0.74 2.14 -1.15
N LEU A 31 -0.42 3.26 -0.49
CA LEU A 31 0.95 3.59 -0.09
C LEU A 31 1.01 3.60 1.44
N LEU A 32 2.15 3.18 1.96
CA LEU A 32 2.44 3.10 3.39
C LEU A 32 3.85 3.57 3.66
N ARG A 33 4.11 3.98 4.89
CA ARG A 33 5.44 4.28 5.38
C ARG A 33 6.01 3.07 6.09
N TYR A 34 7.32 2.86 5.96
CA TYR A 34 8.07 1.98 6.85
C TYR A 34 9.34 2.70 7.31
N MET A 35 9.80 2.35 8.50
CA MET A 35 10.99 2.93 9.11
C MET A 35 12.11 1.91 9.12
N ARG A 36 13.35 2.38 9.01
CA ARG A 36 14.53 1.58 9.31
C ARG A 36 14.66 1.47 10.83
N PRO A 37 14.57 0.26 11.42
CA PRO A 37 14.81 0.10 12.85
C PRO A 37 16.25 0.46 13.20
N GLU A 38 16.47 0.91 14.43
CA GLU A 38 17.82 1.12 14.97
C GLU A 38 18.62 -0.20 14.92
N GLY A 39 19.91 -0.11 14.56
CA GLY A 39 20.78 -1.28 14.40
C GLY A 39 20.50 -2.13 13.15
N CYS A 40 19.54 -1.77 12.28
CA CYS A 40 19.28 -2.50 11.04
C CYS A 40 20.44 -2.35 10.05
N ASN A 41 21.11 -3.46 9.76
CA ASN A 41 22.26 -3.56 8.86
C ASN A 41 21.89 -3.91 7.41
N LEU A 42 20.61 -4.09 7.09
CA LEU A 42 20.16 -4.35 5.72
C LEU A 42 20.46 -3.15 4.82
N THR A 43 20.80 -3.40 3.57
CA THR A 43 20.83 -2.34 2.54
C THR A 43 19.44 -1.73 2.34
N ALA A 44 19.36 -0.57 1.69
CA ALA A 44 18.07 0.07 1.40
C ALA A 44 17.15 -0.85 0.57
N THR A 45 17.71 -1.55 -0.42
CA THR A 45 16.98 -2.49 -1.28
C THR A 45 16.48 -3.72 -0.52
N GLU A 46 17.31 -4.32 0.34
CA GLU A 46 16.90 -5.47 1.16
C GLU A 46 15.79 -5.08 2.15
N LEU A 47 15.92 -3.93 2.80
CA LEU A 47 14.90 -3.42 3.70
C LEU A 47 13.59 -3.11 2.96
N HIS A 48 13.68 -2.47 1.78
CA HIS A 48 12.51 -2.22 0.94
C HIS A 48 11.79 -3.51 0.58
N LEU A 49 12.55 -4.51 0.09
CA LEU A 49 12.00 -5.79 -0.34
C LEU A 49 11.33 -6.55 0.82
N LEU A 50 11.94 -6.51 2.01
CA LEU A 50 11.35 -7.07 3.23
C LEU A 50 10.06 -6.34 3.62
N ALA A 51 10.09 -5.01 3.62
CA ALA A 51 8.95 -4.18 4.01
C ALA A 51 7.76 -4.36 3.05
N ILE A 52 7.99 -4.30 1.73
CA ILE A 52 6.92 -4.42 0.74
C ILE A 52 6.31 -5.82 0.74
N ARG A 53 7.10 -6.89 0.92
CA ARG A 53 6.58 -8.26 1.03
C ARG A 53 5.72 -8.45 2.27
N LYS A 54 6.15 -7.90 3.41
CA LYS A 54 5.36 -7.91 4.66
C LYS A 54 4.06 -7.15 4.48
N ALA A 55 4.10 -5.97 3.86
CA ALA A 55 2.92 -5.19 3.56
C ALA A 55 1.95 -5.94 2.64
N MET A 56 2.43 -6.50 1.53
CA MET A 56 1.61 -7.29 0.61
C MET A 56 0.92 -8.45 1.34
N SER A 57 1.66 -9.23 2.12
CA SER A 57 1.08 -10.35 2.89
C SER A 57 0.01 -9.88 3.88
N MET A 58 0.23 -8.74 4.54
CA MET A 58 -0.73 -8.14 5.47
C MET A 58 -1.99 -7.68 4.74
N TYR A 59 -1.87 -6.90 3.65
CA TYR A 59 -3.02 -6.41 2.90
C TYR A 59 -3.76 -7.55 2.20
N ASP A 60 -3.07 -8.55 1.67
CA ASP A 60 -3.69 -9.73 1.07
C ASP A 60 -4.61 -10.43 2.08
N LYS A 61 -4.12 -10.61 3.31
CA LYS A 61 -4.89 -11.22 4.40
C LYS A 61 -6.06 -10.36 4.86
N LEU A 62 -5.85 -9.04 5.04
CA LEU A 62 -6.86 -8.14 5.60
C LEU A 62 -7.95 -7.76 4.58
N LEU A 63 -7.61 -7.72 3.29
CA LEU A 63 -8.54 -7.35 2.22
C LEU A 63 -9.10 -8.58 1.49
N GLY A 64 -8.52 -9.77 1.68
CA GLY A 64 -8.97 -11.00 1.01
C GLY A 64 -8.79 -10.98 -0.50
N ILE A 65 -7.85 -10.16 -1.02
CA ILE A 65 -7.51 -10.03 -2.43
C ILE A 65 -5.99 -9.94 -2.58
N SER A 66 -5.43 -10.40 -3.69
CA SER A 66 -3.98 -10.35 -3.90
C SER A 66 -3.49 -9.02 -4.46
N CYS A 67 -2.38 -8.54 -3.91
CA CYS A 67 -1.62 -7.41 -4.45
C CYS A 67 -0.95 -7.75 -5.79
N ASP A 68 -0.70 -6.72 -6.61
CA ASP A 68 0.14 -6.83 -7.81
C ASP A 68 1.60 -7.14 -7.41
N LYS A 69 2.11 -8.32 -7.79
CA LYS A 69 3.48 -8.76 -7.46
C LYS A 69 4.56 -7.85 -8.03
N GLN A 70 4.26 -7.07 -9.06
CA GLN A 70 5.20 -6.11 -9.65
C GLN A 70 5.35 -4.84 -8.80
N CYS A 71 4.61 -4.65 -7.70
CA CYS A 71 4.73 -3.46 -6.84
C CYS A 71 5.97 -3.46 -5.92
N GLN A 72 6.80 -4.51 -5.99
CA GLN A 72 8.01 -4.68 -5.17
C GLN A 72 9.22 -3.87 -5.64
N ASP A 73 9.13 -3.25 -6.82
CA ASP A 73 10.22 -2.45 -7.36
C ASP A 73 10.27 -1.07 -6.69
N MET A 74 11.40 -0.81 -6.01
CA MET A 74 11.66 0.40 -5.24
C MET A 74 11.65 1.68 -6.08
N VAL A 75 11.98 1.60 -7.37
CA VAL A 75 12.00 2.77 -8.27
C VAL A 75 10.74 2.88 -9.13
N ARG A 76 9.74 2.01 -8.90
CA ARG A 76 8.50 2.03 -9.68
C ARG A 76 7.71 3.30 -9.40
N SER A 77 7.55 4.11 -10.43
CA SER A 77 6.63 5.24 -10.38
C SER A 77 5.18 4.75 -10.37
N CYS A 78 4.34 5.48 -9.65
CA CYS A 78 2.91 5.20 -9.62
C CYS A 78 2.14 6.49 -9.95
N GLY A 79 1.40 6.51 -11.07
CA GLY A 79 0.59 7.66 -11.49
C GLY A 79 -0.60 7.95 -10.56
N LEU A 80 -0.79 9.19 -10.16
CA LEU A 80 -1.95 9.62 -9.40
C LEU A 80 -3.18 9.72 -10.32
N ALA A 81 -4.37 9.42 -9.82
CA ALA A 81 -5.62 9.60 -10.55
C ALA A 81 -6.60 10.41 -9.69
N TYR A 82 -7.54 11.07 -10.35
CA TYR A 82 -8.64 11.74 -9.65
C TYR A 82 -9.49 10.69 -8.93
N ASP A 83 -9.59 10.82 -7.61
CA ASP A 83 -10.48 10.04 -6.75
C ASP A 83 -11.17 11.04 -5.82
N PRO A 84 -12.49 11.29 -5.94
CA PRO A 84 -13.21 12.20 -5.05
C PRO A 84 -13.22 11.70 -3.61
N GLU A 85 -12.91 10.41 -3.40
CA GLU A 85 -12.74 9.82 -2.09
C GLU A 85 -11.28 9.40 -1.84
N ALA A 86 -10.29 10.10 -2.41
CA ALA A 86 -8.89 9.87 -2.02
C ALA A 86 -8.74 9.98 -0.50
N TYR A 87 -7.91 9.13 0.10
CA TYR A 87 -7.64 9.13 1.53
C TYR A 87 -6.16 9.32 1.79
N PHE A 88 -5.87 10.08 2.85
CA PHE A 88 -4.53 10.38 3.31
C PHE A 88 -4.50 10.45 4.84
N ASN A 89 -3.51 9.80 5.46
CA ASN A 89 -3.27 9.86 6.89
C ASN A 89 -1.78 10.14 7.18
N TRP A 90 -1.48 11.30 7.76
CA TRP A 90 -0.11 11.69 8.11
C TRP A 90 0.50 10.85 9.22
N ASN A 91 -0.35 10.27 10.07
CA ASN A 91 0.03 9.53 11.28
C ASN A 91 0.01 8.00 11.07
N ALA A 92 -0.10 7.54 9.81
CA ALA A 92 -0.04 6.12 9.46
C ALA A 92 1.37 5.54 9.63
#